data_AF-A0A1V5ZS45-F1
#
_entry.id   AF-A0A1V5ZS45-F1
#
_cell.length_a   1.000
_cell.length_b   1.000
_cell.length_c   1.000
_cell.angle_alpha   90.00
_cell.angle_beta   90.00
_cell.angle_gamma   90.00
#
_symmetry.space_group_name_H-M   'P 1'
#
loop_
_entity.id
_entity.type
_entity.pdbx_description
1 polymer ?
#
loop_
_entity_poly.entity_id
_entity_poly.type
_entity_poly.pdbx_seq_one_letter_code
_entity_poly.pdbx_strand_id
1 'polypeptide(L)'
;MRHSIVLSVAVLLCFTGCEQLLKQEPPRSATEKQQTKEEILSEIRPFVVPIQTTLAGGAIISDVERYTMLSNLRDAMVRHGETAAGRAAFQELSWEVQGMAKQAADMERYRLVLICIDVAELLDTESLLLKRLGAKANVMLDMPTVRVNGFIDDIEKKQTYIFIELFNRRTGEVEKLQAREGEEFNNLRLVRILGANKAVLFEYLKLPGLFFEVESF
;
A
#
# COMPACT_ATOMS: atom_id res chain seq x y z
N MET A 1 92.32 18.98 38.97
CA MET A 1 90.87 19.17 38.71
C MET A 1 90.62 18.66 37.30
N ARG A 2 90.37 17.38 36.97
CA ARG A 2 89.48 16.33 37.49
C ARG A 2 88.01 16.78 37.57
N HIS A 3 87.21 16.19 36.66
CA HIS A 3 85.75 16.15 36.56
C HIS A 3 85.10 17.15 35.58
N SER A 4 84.82 16.69 34.36
CA SER A 4 83.49 16.75 33.74
C SER A 4 83.55 16.20 32.30
N ILE A 5 83.79 14.90 32.16
CA ILE A 5 83.59 14.14 30.91
C ILE A 5 82.67 12.96 31.23
N VAL A 6 81.47 13.23 31.74
CA VAL A 6 80.42 12.22 31.93
C VAL A 6 79.07 12.92 31.88
N LEU A 7 78.63 13.48 30.75
CA LEU A 7 77.23 13.90 30.62
C LEU A 7 76.74 14.08 29.17
N SER A 8 77.20 13.26 28.22
CA SER A 8 76.75 13.42 26.82
C SER A 8 76.47 12.12 26.06
N VAL A 9 76.39 10.96 26.73
CA VAL A 9 76.15 9.67 26.06
C VAL A 9 74.83 8.99 26.47
N ALA A 10 74.09 9.49 27.47
CA ALA A 10 72.91 8.79 28.00
C ALA A 10 71.54 9.22 27.44
N VAL A 11 71.46 10.15 26.48
CA VAL A 11 70.17 10.65 25.95
C VAL A 11 69.84 10.11 24.56
N LEU A 12 70.77 9.43 23.89
CA LEU A 12 70.61 8.97 22.50
C LEU A 12 70.22 7.49 22.34
N LEU A 13 69.77 6.82 23.41
CA LEU A 13 69.38 5.40 23.38
C LEU A 13 67.87 5.12 23.53
N CYS A 14 67.01 6.15 23.56
CA CYS A 14 65.57 5.96 23.74
C CYS A 14 64.72 6.01 22.45
N PHE A 15 65.31 6.06 21.25
CA PHE A 15 64.54 6.24 20.00
C PHE A 15 64.62 5.11 18.97
N THR A 16 65.15 3.93 19.29
CA THR A 16 65.20 2.81 18.34
C THR A 16 64.11 1.75 18.52
N GLY A 17 63.14 1.96 19.41
CA GLY A 17 62.09 0.97 19.73
C GLY A 17 60.71 1.18 19.10
N CYS A 18 60.49 2.27 18.33
CA CYS A 18 59.13 2.68 17.92
C CYS A 18 58.84 2.63 16.40
N GLU A 19 59.70 2.01 15.58
CA GLU A 19 59.36 1.84 14.15
C GLU A 19 58.51 0.58 13.87
N GLN A 20 58.53 -0.42 14.75
CA GLN A 20 57.86 -1.70 14.47
C GLN A 20 56.35 -1.70 14.80
N LEU A 21 55.89 -0.76 15.62
CA LEU A 21 54.48 -0.62 16.01
C LEU A 21 53.64 0.19 15.01
N LEU A 22 54.28 0.95 14.13
CA LEU A 22 53.61 1.72 13.07
C LEU A 22 53.48 0.95 11.73
N LYS A 23 54.07 -0.24 11.64
CA LYS A 23 54.08 -1.07 10.42
C LYS A 23 53.00 -2.14 10.38
N GLN A 24 52.17 -2.26 11.42
CA GLN A 24 50.93 -3.01 11.28
C GLN A 24 49.98 -2.15 10.46
N GLU A 25 49.92 -2.42 9.15
CA GLU A 25 48.76 -2.02 8.35
C GLU A 25 47.51 -2.43 9.16
N PRO A 26 46.54 -1.53 9.37
CA PRO A 26 45.28 -1.92 9.98
C PRO A 26 44.78 -3.15 9.22
N PRO A 27 44.34 -4.21 9.90
CA PRO A 27 43.83 -5.39 9.22
C PRO A 27 42.83 -4.90 8.18
N ARG A 28 43.10 -5.21 6.89
CA ARG A 28 42.17 -4.91 5.78
C ARG A 28 40.79 -5.24 6.31
N SER A 29 39.97 -4.21 6.50
CA SER A 29 38.57 -4.39 6.89
C SER A 29 38.03 -5.48 5.99
N ALA A 30 37.61 -6.61 6.58
CA ALA A 30 36.98 -7.68 5.82
C ALA A 30 35.96 -7.00 4.92
N THR A 31 36.16 -7.05 3.61
CA THR A 31 35.28 -6.39 2.66
C THR A 31 33.89 -6.89 3.00
N GLU A 32 33.07 -5.99 3.55
CA GLU A 32 31.72 -6.30 3.97
C GLU A 32 31.08 -6.94 2.74
N LYS A 33 30.72 -8.23 2.83
CA LYS A 33 30.21 -8.97 1.68
C LYS A 33 29.02 -8.18 1.16
N GLN A 34 29.16 -7.58 -0.01
CA GLN A 34 28.04 -6.88 -0.64
C GLN A 34 26.93 -7.92 -0.83
N GLN A 35 25.78 -7.65 -0.21
CA GLN A 35 24.64 -8.55 -0.29
C GLN A 35 24.22 -8.71 -1.75
N THR A 36 23.85 -9.94 -2.09
CA THR A 36 23.33 -10.29 -3.41
C THR A 36 21.90 -9.78 -3.57
N LYS A 37 21.44 -9.71 -4.82
CA LYS A 37 20.04 -9.35 -5.14
C LYS A 37 19.07 -10.31 -4.45
N GLU A 38 19.38 -11.60 -4.46
CA GLU A 38 18.55 -12.67 -3.91
C GLU A 38 18.43 -12.56 -2.38
N GLU A 39 19.53 -12.24 -1.68
CA GLU A 39 19.52 -12.00 -0.23
C GLU A 39 18.65 -10.78 0.12
N ILE A 40 18.77 -9.68 -0.63
CA ILE A 40 17.95 -8.48 -0.42
C ILE A 40 16.48 -8.78 -0.73
N LEU A 41 16.17 -9.51 -1.81
CA LEU A 41 14.81 -9.93 -2.15
C LEU A 41 14.17 -10.78 -1.04
N SER A 42 14.91 -11.73 -0.50
CA SER A 42 14.47 -12.57 0.62
C SER A 42 14.19 -11.76 1.88
N GLU A 43 14.91 -10.65 2.09
CA GLU A 43 14.67 -9.73 3.20
C GLU A 43 13.39 -8.90 3.00
N ILE A 44 13.16 -8.37 1.79
CA ILE A 44 12.07 -7.39 1.54
C ILE A 44 10.73 -8.02 1.16
N ARG A 45 10.71 -9.20 0.53
CA ARG A 45 9.46 -9.89 0.15
C ARG A 45 8.49 -10.12 1.32
N PRO A 46 8.95 -10.49 2.54
CA PRO A 46 8.08 -10.60 3.71
C PRO A 46 7.22 -9.36 3.99
N PHE A 47 7.68 -8.16 3.61
CA PHE A 47 6.92 -6.93 3.86
C PHE A 47 5.62 -6.87 3.06
N VAL A 48 5.56 -7.49 1.87
CA VAL A 48 4.36 -7.50 1.01
C VAL A 48 3.50 -8.75 1.18
N VAL A 49 3.88 -9.69 2.06
CA VAL A 49 3.09 -10.88 2.38
C VAL A 49 1.63 -10.57 2.76
N PRO A 50 1.31 -9.49 3.51
CA PRO A 50 -0.08 -9.15 3.79
C PRO A 50 -0.94 -8.99 2.53
N ILE A 51 -0.38 -8.50 1.42
CA ILE A 51 -1.08 -8.38 0.13
C ILE A 51 -1.40 -9.78 -0.42
N GLN A 52 -0.43 -10.69 -0.41
CA GLN A 52 -0.59 -12.06 -0.88
C GLN A 52 -1.64 -12.82 -0.06
N THR A 53 -1.56 -12.71 1.27
CA THR A 53 -2.52 -13.30 2.20
C THR A 53 -3.92 -12.77 1.95
N THR A 54 -4.06 -11.46 1.76
CA THR A 54 -5.35 -10.84 1.45
C THR A 54 -5.87 -11.38 0.13
N LEU A 55 -5.07 -11.39 -0.94
CA LEU A 55 -5.42 -11.96 -2.26
C LEU A 55 -5.95 -13.39 -2.15
N ALA A 56 -5.31 -14.22 -1.34
CA ALA A 56 -5.72 -15.61 -1.07
C ALA A 56 -7.03 -15.75 -0.26
N GLY A 57 -7.67 -14.65 0.14
CA GLY A 57 -8.90 -14.65 0.93
C GLY A 57 -8.68 -14.55 2.43
N GLY A 58 -7.46 -14.19 2.87
CA GLY A 58 -7.15 -13.92 4.26
C GLY A 58 -7.69 -12.58 4.75
N ALA A 59 -7.20 -12.16 5.92
CA ALA A 59 -7.63 -10.93 6.58
C ALA A 59 -7.40 -9.67 5.72
N ILE A 60 -8.28 -8.68 5.89
CA ILE A 60 -8.14 -7.36 5.26
C ILE A 60 -6.99 -6.61 5.94
N ILE A 61 -6.11 -5.99 5.14
CA ILE A 61 -5.02 -5.15 5.63
C ILE A 61 -5.60 -3.90 6.32
N SER A 62 -5.33 -3.78 7.62
CA SER A 62 -5.63 -2.59 8.41
C SER A 62 -4.74 -1.40 8.03
N ASP A 63 -5.13 -0.18 8.41
CA ASP A 63 -4.31 1.00 8.14
C ASP A 63 -2.98 0.98 8.90
N VAL A 64 -2.94 0.34 10.07
CA VAL A 64 -1.71 0.12 10.84
C VAL A 64 -0.78 -0.84 10.09
N GLU A 65 -1.28 -1.97 9.60
CA GLU A 65 -0.48 -2.92 8.81
C GLU A 65 0.02 -2.30 7.50
N ARG A 66 -0.83 -1.53 6.81
CA ARG A 66 -0.43 -0.76 5.62
C ARG A 66 0.71 0.20 5.94
N TYR A 67 0.61 0.95 7.04
CA TYR A 67 1.66 1.87 7.48
C TYR A 67 2.97 1.13 7.79
N THR A 68 2.90 0.04 8.56
CA THR A 68 4.08 -0.77 8.90
C THR A 68 4.76 -1.34 7.66
N MET A 69 3.99 -1.86 6.71
CA MET A 69 4.52 -2.36 5.43
C MET A 69 5.28 -1.27 4.66
N LEU A 70 4.67 -0.09 4.49
CA LEU A 70 5.30 1.02 3.77
C LEU A 70 6.54 1.56 4.52
N SER A 71 6.52 1.59 5.85
CA SER A 71 7.67 2.00 6.66
C SER A 71 8.84 1.01 6.49
N ASN A 72 8.60 -0.29 6.62
CA ASN A 72 9.63 -1.32 6.49
C ASN A 72 10.28 -1.30 5.10
N LEU A 73 9.47 -1.10 4.06
CA LEU A 73 9.98 -0.94 2.69
C LEU A 73 10.86 0.30 2.55
N ARG A 74 10.42 1.45 3.10
CA ARG A 74 11.23 2.68 3.09
C ARG A 74 12.57 2.49 3.80
N ASP A 75 12.57 1.84 4.96
CA ASP A 75 13.79 1.57 5.73
C ASP A 75 14.74 0.62 4.97
N ALA A 76 14.19 -0.37 4.26
CA ALA A 76 14.99 -1.22 3.38
C ALA A 76 15.55 -0.45 2.17
N MET A 77 14.78 0.48 1.58
CA MET A 77 15.26 1.34 0.49
C MET A 77 16.40 2.24 0.95
N VAL A 78 16.34 2.79 2.16
CA VAL A 78 17.45 3.57 2.74
C VAL A 78 18.72 2.71 2.88
N ARG A 79 18.58 1.44 3.26
CA ARG A 79 19.72 0.52 3.46
C ARG A 79 20.32 0.00 2.14
N HIS A 80 19.50 -0.28 1.14
CA HIS A 80 19.93 -1.03 -0.05
C HIS A 80 19.74 -0.28 -1.39
N GLY A 81 18.96 0.79 -1.43
CA GLY A 81 18.51 1.45 -2.67
C GLY A 81 19.62 2.04 -3.53
N GLU A 82 20.74 2.41 -2.93
CA GLU A 82 21.91 2.94 -3.65
C GLU A 82 22.78 1.85 -4.31
N THR A 83 22.56 0.58 -3.95
CA THR A 83 23.32 -0.55 -4.51
C THR A 83 22.68 -1.06 -5.80
N ALA A 84 23.49 -1.58 -6.73
CA ALA A 84 22.96 -2.19 -7.95
C ALA A 84 22.08 -3.42 -7.66
N ALA A 85 22.49 -4.24 -6.69
CA ALA A 85 21.72 -5.40 -6.22
C ALA A 85 20.38 -4.98 -5.61
N GLY A 86 20.38 -3.94 -4.77
CA GLY A 86 19.16 -3.40 -4.17
C GLY A 86 18.21 -2.81 -5.22
N ARG A 87 18.70 -2.01 -6.16
CA ARG A 87 17.86 -1.50 -7.28
C ARG A 87 17.21 -2.64 -8.06
N ALA A 88 17.96 -3.68 -8.38
CA ALA A 88 17.42 -4.85 -9.08
C ALA A 88 16.39 -5.63 -8.22
N ALA A 89 16.60 -5.72 -6.91
CA ALA A 89 15.66 -6.35 -5.98
C ALA A 89 14.34 -5.56 -5.86
N PHE A 90 14.42 -4.24 -5.66
CA PHE A 90 13.23 -3.38 -5.60
C PHE A 90 12.47 -3.34 -6.92
N GLN A 91 13.19 -3.37 -8.04
CA GLN A 91 12.55 -3.49 -9.35
C GLN A 91 11.79 -4.81 -9.46
N GLU A 92 12.38 -5.96 -9.14
CA GLU A 92 11.66 -7.23 -9.19
C GLU A 92 10.42 -7.24 -8.28
N LEU A 93 10.54 -6.76 -7.04
CA LEU A 93 9.41 -6.64 -6.12
C LEU A 93 8.29 -5.76 -6.68
N SER A 94 8.63 -4.66 -7.34
CA SER A 94 7.64 -3.77 -7.96
C SER A 94 6.82 -4.48 -9.05
N TRP A 95 7.44 -5.36 -9.83
CA TRP A 95 6.73 -6.12 -10.87
C TRP A 95 5.78 -7.15 -10.25
N GLU A 96 6.19 -7.80 -9.14
CA GLU A 96 5.31 -8.67 -8.36
C GLU A 96 4.09 -7.90 -7.85
N VAL A 97 4.30 -6.71 -7.28
CA VAL A 97 3.25 -5.84 -6.75
C VAL A 97 2.29 -5.35 -7.84
N GLN A 98 2.80 -5.03 -9.03
CA GLN A 98 1.95 -4.71 -10.19
C GLN A 98 1.07 -5.90 -10.60
N GLY A 99 1.63 -7.11 -10.60
CA GLY A 99 0.87 -8.33 -10.82
C GLY A 99 -0.24 -8.51 -9.78
N MET A 100 0.06 -8.27 -8.51
CA MET A 100 -0.90 -8.31 -7.41
C MET A 100 -2.00 -7.23 -7.54
N ALA A 101 -1.65 -6.02 -7.97
CA ALA A 101 -2.62 -4.94 -8.22
C ALA A 101 -3.63 -5.33 -9.29
N LYS A 102 -3.17 -5.96 -10.37
CA LYS A 102 -4.05 -6.46 -11.43
C LYS A 102 -4.99 -7.55 -10.91
N GLN A 103 -4.46 -8.54 -10.19
CA GLN A 103 -5.28 -9.60 -9.58
C GLN A 103 -6.33 -9.03 -8.62
N ALA A 104 -5.94 -8.08 -7.76
CA ALA A 104 -6.88 -7.41 -6.86
C ALA A 104 -7.99 -6.67 -7.62
N ALA A 105 -7.66 -6.04 -8.76
CA ALA A 105 -8.64 -5.35 -9.60
C ALA A 105 -9.62 -6.32 -10.28
N ASP A 106 -9.13 -7.46 -10.77
CA ASP A 106 -9.95 -8.51 -11.36
C ASP A 106 -10.92 -9.13 -10.34
N MET A 107 -10.54 -9.13 -9.05
CA MET A 107 -11.38 -9.56 -7.93
C MET A 107 -12.25 -8.43 -7.32
N GLU A 108 -12.27 -7.24 -7.93
CA GLU A 108 -12.97 -6.05 -7.41
C GLU A 108 -12.56 -5.62 -5.99
N ARG A 109 -11.35 -5.98 -5.56
CA ARG A 109 -10.80 -5.62 -4.24
C ARG A 109 -10.12 -4.26 -4.30
N TYR A 110 -10.90 -3.21 -4.54
CA TYR A 110 -10.41 -1.86 -4.84
C TYR A 110 -9.52 -1.25 -3.76
N ARG A 111 -9.77 -1.52 -2.46
CA ARG A 111 -8.87 -1.07 -1.38
C ARG A 111 -7.48 -1.70 -1.52
N LEU A 112 -7.41 -2.99 -1.86
CA LEU A 112 -6.15 -3.70 -2.06
C LEU A 112 -5.40 -3.20 -3.30
N VAL A 113 -6.14 -2.85 -4.37
CA VAL A 113 -5.56 -2.18 -5.56
C VAL A 113 -4.81 -0.91 -5.15
N LEU A 114 -5.43 -0.04 -4.33
CA LEU A 114 -4.78 1.19 -3.88
C LEU A 114 -3.55 0.91 -3.02
N ILE A 115 -3.59 -0.11 -2.15
CA ILE A 115 -2.44 -0.53 -1.34
C ILE A 115 -1.27 -0.97 -2.22
N CYS A 116 -1.53 -1.77 -3.27
CA CYS A 116 -0.49 -2.16 -4.21
C CYS A 116 0.09 -0.94 -4.96
N ILE A 117 -0.74 0.06 -5.28
CA ILE A 117 -0.29 1.30 -5.92
C ILE A 117 0.64 2.08 -4.99
N ASP A 118 0.32 2.24 -3.70
CA ASP A 118 1.21 2.93 -2.76
C ASP A 118 2.59 2.27 -2.67
N VAL A 119 2.61 0.93 -2.65
CA VAL A 119 3.86 0.16 -2.63
C VAL A 119 4.63 0.37 -3.94
N ALA A 120 3.97 0.31 -5.10
CA ALA A 120 4.63 0.52 -6.38
C ALA A 120 5.16 1.96 -6.55
N GLU A 121 4.42 2.96 -6.07
CA GLU A 121 4.86 4.37 -6.04
C GLU A 121 6.05 4.56 -5.11
N LEU A 122 6.06 3.92 -3.94
CA LEU A 122 7.21 3.93 -3.03
C LEU A 122 8.45 3.33 -3.70
N LEU A 123 8.29 2.28 -4.49
CA LEU A 123 9.37 1.64 -5.26
C LEU A 123 9.71 2.38 -6.57
N ASP A 124 9.30 3.65 -6.70
CA ASP A 124 9.56 4.54 -7.84
C ASP A 124 9.15 3.94 -9.20
N THR A 125 8.04 3.22 -9.21
CA THR A 125 7.56 2.57 -10.43
C THR A 125 6.34 3.25 -11.01
N GLU A 126 6.58 4.02 -12.07
CA GLU A 126 5.52 4.61 -12.87
C GLU A 126 4.89 3.60 -13.83
N SER A 127 3.56 3.41 -13.73
CA SER A 127 2.81 2.55 -14.62
C SER A 127 1.48 3.17 -15.01
N LEU A 128 1.26 3.37 -16.31
CA LEU A 128 -0.03 3.85 -16.83
C LEU A 128 -1.17 2.89 -16.48
N LEU A 129 -0.88 1.58 -16.41
CA LEU A 129 -1.83 0.58 -15.94
C LEU A 129 -2.26 0.87 -14.51
N LEU A 130 -1.29 1.06 -13.60
CA LEU A 130 -1.58 1.37 -12.20
C LEU A 130 -2.36 2.68 -12.05
N LYS A 131 -1.99 3.74 -12.79
CA LYS A 131 -2.74 5.01 -12.79
C LYS A 131 -4.22 4.80 -13.18
N ARG A 132 -4.50 3.99 -14.20
CA ARG A 132 -5.88 3.64 -14.62
C ARG A 132 -6.61 2.80 -13.57
N LEU A 133 -5.94 1.79 -13.01
CA LEU A 133 -6.51 0.94 -11.95
C LEU A 133 -6.84 1.76 -10.70
N GLY A 134 -5.97 2.69 -10.31
CA GLY A 134 -6.18 3.59 -9.18
C GLY A 134 -7.35 4.54 -9.40
N ALA A 135 -7.47 5.12 -10.60
CA ALA A 135 -8.61 5.96 -10.94
C ALA A 135 -9.94 5.19 -10.82
N LYS A 136 -10.01 3.97 -11.39
CA LYS A 136 -11.18 3.10 -11.26
C LYS A 136 -11.45 2.72 -9.81
N ALA A 137 -10.42 2.30 -9.06
CA ALA A 137 -10.56 1.89 -7.67
C ALA A 137 -11.09 3.00 -6.77
N ASN A 138 -10.64 4.24 -6.98
CA ASN A 138 -11.15 5.39 -6.23
C ASN A 138 -12.64 5.63 -6.51
N VAL A 139 -13.06 5.60 -7.77
CA VAL A 139 -14.47 5.73 -8.15
C VAL A 139 -15.32 4.60 -7.53
N MET A 140 -14.84 3.36 -7.56
CA MET A 140 -15.61 2.22 -7.04
C MET A 140 -15.66 2.13 -5.51
N LEU A 141 -14.66 2.67 -4.80
CA LEU A 141 -14.71 2.80 -3.33
C LEU A 141 -15.64 3.94 -2.88
N ASP A 142 -15.85 4.94 -3.73
CA ASP A 142 -16.81 6.01 -3.49
C ASP A 142 -18.26 5.57 -3.75
N MET A 143 -18.47 4.42 -4.40
CA MET A 143 -19.80 3.86 -4.61
C MET A 143 -20.30 3.25 -3.30
N PRO A 144 -21.36 3.80 -2.68
CA PRO A 144 -21.88 3.24 -1.44
C PRO A 144 -22.48 1.85 -1.69
N THR A 145 -22.39 0.97 -0.70
CA THR A 145 -23.19 -0.26 -0.71
C THR A 145 -24.61 0.09 -0.29
N VAL A 146 -25.59 -0.40 -1.02
CA VAL A 146 -27.00 -0.05 -0.85
C VAL A 146 -27.74 -1.23 -0.24
N ARG A 147 -28.59 -0.98 0.77
CA ARG A 147 -29.57 -1.93 1.29
C ARG A 147 -30.96 -1.31 1.23
N VAL A 148 -31.91 -2.02 0.64
CA VAL A 148 -33.32 -1.60 0.60
C VAL A 148 -34.04 -2.28 1.76
N ASN A 149 -34.58 -1.47 2.67
CA ASN A 149 -35.23 -1.92 3.90
C ASN A 149 -36.75 -2.07 3.77
N GLY A 150 -37.36 -1.48 2.73
CA GLY A 150 -38.80 -1.58 2.53
C GLY A 150 -39.36 -0.51 1.60
N PHE A 151 -40.68 -0.59 1.41
CA PHE A 151 -41.45 0.25 0.49
C PHE A 151 -42.70 0.78 1.20
N ILE A 152 -43.13 1.97 0.84
CA ILE A 152 -44.42 2.53 1.26
C ILE A 152 -45.09 3.22 0.09
N ASP A 153 -46.36 2.87 -0.14
CA ASP A 153 -47.18 3.50 -1.16
C ASP A 153 -47.90 4.71 -0.55
N ASP A 154 -47.62 5.89 -1.08
CA ASP A 154 -48.39 7.11 -0.84
C ASP A 154 -49.56 7.14 -1.83
N ILE A 155 -50.73 6.72 -1.35
CA ILE A 155 -51.96 6.59 -2.15
C ILE A 155 -52.43 7.97 -2.66
N GLU A 156 -52.24 9.03 -1.87
CA GLU A 156 -52.65 10.38 -2.23
C GLU A 156 -51.80 10.92 -3.39
N LYS A 157 -50.48 10.72 -3.31
CA LYS A 157 -49.54 11.18 -4.35
C LYS A 157 -49.36 10.18 -5.49
N LYS A 158 -49.90 8.96 -5.35
CA LYS A 158 -49.69 7.83 -6.28
C LYS A 158 -48.19 7.56 -6.51
N GLN A 159 -47.41 7.56 -5.42
CA GLN A 159 -45.96 7.37 -5.47
C GLN A 159 -45.55 6.29 -4.47
N THR A 160 -44.59 5.46 -4.86
CA THR A 160 -43.93 4.51 -3.95
C THR A 160 -42.61 5.09 -3.49
N TYR A 161 -42.43 5.14 -2.18
CA TYR A 161 -41.16 5.49 -1.56
C TYR A 161 -40.43 4.25 -1.10
N ILE A 162 -39.11 4.29 -1.17
CA ILE A 162 -38.22 3.25 -0.66
C ILE A 162 -37.43 3.77 0.53
N PHE A 163 -37.19 2.90 1.50
CA PHE A 163 -36.30 3.17 2.63
C PHE A 163 -34.97 2.48 2.40
N ILE A 164 -33.88 3.25 2.46
CA ILE A 164 -32.55 2.78 2.07
C ILE A 164 -31.54 3.04 3.18
N GLU A 165 -30.64 2.09 3.38
CA GLU A 165 -29.38 2.27 4.09
C GLU A 165 -28.22 2.32 3.08
N LEU A 166 -27.43 3.39 3.15
CA LEU A 166 -26.20 3.54 2.39
C LEU A 166 -25.00 3.33 3.30
N PHE A 167 -24.14 2.39 2.95
CA PHE A 167 -22.90 2.08 3.67
C PHE A 167 -21.72 2.69 2.91
N ASN A 168 -21.02 3.63 3.54
CA ASN A 168 -19.79 4.19 3.01
C ASN A 168 -18.66 3.16 3.13
N ARG A 169 -18.10 2.72 2.00
CA ARG A 169 -17.05 1.69 1.96
C ARG A 169 -15.70 2.16 2.51
N ARG A 170 -15.50 3.48 2.65
CA ARG A 170 -14.27 4.08 3.20
C ARG A 170 -14.36 4.30 4.71
N THR A 171 -15.44 4.93 5.17
CA THR A 171 -15.59 5.32 6.59
C THR A 171 -16.35 4.29 7.42
N GLY A 172 -17.14 3.42 6.79
CA GLY A 172 -18.05 2.50 7.48
C GLY A 172 -19.32 3.19 8.02
N GLU A 173 -19.50 4.47 7.75
CA GLU A 173 -20.70 5.22 8.15
C GLU A 173 -21.94 4.71 7.41
N VAL A 174 -23.08 4.78 8.09
CA VAL A 174 -24.38 4.36 7.58
C VAL A 174 -25.30 5.57 7.54
N GLU A 175 -25.81 5.89 6.35
CA GLU A 175 -26.82 6.92 6.16
C GLU A 175 -28.18 6.27 5.84
N LYS A 176 -29.24 6.77 6.47
CA LYS A 176 -30.61 6.31 6.22
C LYS A 176 -31.37 7.39 5.50
N LEU A 177 -32.01 7.05 4.39
CA LEU A 177 -32.80 7.99 3.61
C LEU A 177 -34.03 7.34 2.99
N GLN A 178 -34.93 8.19 2.54
CA GLN A 178 -36.11 7.83 1.78
C GLN A 178 -35.97 8.41 0.37
N ALA A 179 -36.31 7.63 -0.65
CA ALA A 179 -36.26 8.07 -2.04
C ALA A 179 -37.44 7.51 -2.85
N ARG A 180 -37.71 8.10 -4.01
CA ARG A 180 -38.67 7.60 -5.01
C ARG A 180 -38.03 7.53 -6.39
N GLU A 181 -38.72 6.88 -7.32
CA GLU A 181 -38.22 6.72 -8.70
C GLU A 181 -37.85 8.07 -9.34
N GLY A 182 -36.71 8.09 -10.02
CA GLY A 182 -36.13 9.26 -10.64
C GLY A 182 -35.30 10.14 -9.72
N GLU A 183 -35.33 9.95 -8.39
CA GLU A 183 -34.55 10.78 -7.48
C GLU A 183 -33.06 10.45 -7.48
N GLU A 184 -32.25 11.48 -7.26
CA GLU A 184 -30.80 11.42 -7.16
C GLU A 184 -30.33 11.79 -5.77
N PHE A 185 -29.40 11.00 -5.24
CA PHE A 185 -28.83 11.18 -3.90
C PHE A 185 -27.50 10.44 -3.82
N ASN A 186 -26.49 11.00 -3.14
CA ASN A 186 -25.21 10.31 -2.91
C ASN A 186 -24.54 9.71 -4.16
N ASN A 187 -24.63 10.39 -5.31
CA ASN A 187 -24.17 9.92 -6.63
C ASN A 187 -24.87 8.65 -7.14
N LEU A 188 -26.06 8.35 -6.63
CA LEU A 188 -26.95 7.32 -7.10
C LEU A 188 -28.20 7.97 -7.68
N ARG A 189 -28.81 7.29 -8.66
CA ARG A 189 -30.17 7.56 -9.10
C ARG A 189 -31.01 6.30 -8.90
N LEU A 190 -32.17 6.45 -8.27
CA LEU A 190 -33.17 5.38 -8.25
C LEU A 190 -33.85 5.36 -9.62
N VAL A 191 -33.55 4.36 -10.45
CA VAL A 191 -34.06 4.30 -11.82
C VAL A 191 -35.49 3.80 -11.84
N ARG A 192 -35.75 2.65 -11.19
CA ARG A 192 -37.08 2.03 -11.10
C ARG A 192 -37.15 0.97 -10.01
N ILE A 193 -38.35 0.73 -9.52
CA ILE A 193 -38.72 -0.36 -8.63
C ILE A 193 -39.15 -1.57 -9.49
N LEU A 194 -38.69 -2.76 -9.10
CA LEU A 194 -38.84 -3.99 -9.87
C LEU A 194 -39.70 -5.01 -9.13
N GLY A 195 -40.40 -5.84 -9.90
CA GLY A 195 -40.96 -7.10 -9.43
C GLY A 195 -42.00 -6.99 -8.32
N ALA A 196 -42.81 -5.92 -8.31
CA ALA A 196 -43.76 -5.59 -7.24
C ALA A 196 -43.06 -5.46 -5.87
N ASN A 197 -42.17 -4.47 -5.76
CA ASN A 197 -41.45 -4.12 -4.53
C ASN A 197 -40.50 -5.23 -4.03
N LYS A 198 -39.82 -5.92 -4.96
CA LYS A 198 -38.84 -6.98 -4.64
C LYS A 198 -37.38 -6.57 -4.86
N ALA A 199 -37.16 -5.64 -5.77
CA ALA A 199 -35.83 -5.13 -6.07
C ALA A 199 -35.92 -3.70 -6.57
N VAL A 200 -34.78 -3.01 -6.56
CA VAL A 200 -34.65 -1.65 -7.05
C VAL A 200 -33.44 -1.56 -7.97
N LEU A 201 -33.62 -0.93 -9.13
CA LEU A 201 -32.54 -0.65 -10.06
C LEU A 201 -31.95 0.73 -9.77
N PHE A 202 -30.65 0.77 -9.54
CA PHE A 202 -29.90 2.01 -9.34
C PHE A 202 -28.93 2.26 -10.50
N GLU A 203 -28.64 3.53 -10.75
CA GLU A 203 -27.54 3.99 -11.60
C GLU A 203 -26.49 4.68 -10.73
N TYR A 204 -25.21 4.39 -10.96
CA TYR A 204 -24.11 5.11 -10.31
C TYR A 204 -23.64 6.29 -11.17
N LEU A 205 -23.93 7.51 -10.72
CA LEU A 205 -23.74 8.73 -11.51
C LEU A 205 -22.28 9.11 -11.78
N LYS A 206 -21.34 8.66 -10.93
CA LYS A 206 -19.90 8.85 -11.20
C LYS A 206 -19.37 7.93 -12.31
N LEU A 207 -20.10 6.88 -12.67
CA LEU A 207 -19.77 6.00 -13.79
C LEU A 207 -21.02 5.80 -14.67
N PRO A 208 -21.35 6.77 -15.55
CA PRO A 208 -22.55 6.72 -16.36
C PRO A 208 -22.70 5.40 -17.10
N GLY A 209 -23.91 4.81 -17.06
CA GLY A 209 -24.19 3.50 -17.63
C GLY A 209 -23.89 2.32 -16.70
N LEU A 210 -23.33 2.54 -15.51
CA LEU A 210 -23.25 1.50 -14.48
C LEU A 210 -24.59 1.37 -13.74
N PHE A 211 -25.34 0.33 -14.09
CA PHE A 211 -26.58 -0.03 -13.41
C PHE A 211 -26.38 -1.26 -12.52
N PHE A 212 -27.07 -1.28 -11.38
CA PHE A 212 -27.04 -2.43 -10.47
C PHE A 212 -28.39 -2.60 -9.76
N GLU A 213 -28.76 -3.85 -9.54
CA GLU A 213 -29.99 -4.23 -8.86
C GLU A 213 -29.71 -4.55 -7.39
N VAL A 214 -30.62 -4.13 -6.52
CA VAL A 214 -30.58 -4.42 -5.09
C VAL A 214 -31.90 -5.06 -4.70
N GLU A 215 -31.84 -6.32 -4.27
CA GLU A 215 -33.01 -7.02 -3.72
C GLU A 215 -33.39 -6.42 -2.36
N SER A 216 -34.70 -6.34 -2.11
CA SER A 216 -35.21 -5.97 -0.80
C SER A 216 -35.17 -7.16 0.16
N PHE A 217 -34.80 -6.89 1.41
CA PHE A 217 -34.83 -7.89 2.48
C PHE A 217 -36.22 -8.04 3.11
#